data_AF-A0A7J5XHM1-F1
#
_entry.id   AF-A0A7J5XHM1-F1
#
_cell.length_a   1.000
_cell.length_b   1.000
_cell.length_c   1.000
_cell.angle_alpha   90.00
_cell.angle_beta   90.00
_cell.angle_gamma   90.00
#
_symmetry.space_group_name_H-M   'P 1'
#
loop_
_entity.id
_entity.type
_entity.pdbx_description
1 polymer ?
#
loop_
_entity_poly.entity_id
_entity_poly.type
_entity_poly.pdbx_seq_one_letter_code
_entity_poly.pdbx_strand_id
1 'polypeptide(L)'
;MCCLSPPQARGLDLSRVRACVLVAEERPRMSLTHSFSKLFKDLGLHPRSVSTAFGCRVNLAICLQGTSGPDPTTVYVDMRALRHDRVRLVERGSPHSLPLMESGKILNR
;
A
#
# COMPACT_ATOMS: atom_id res chain seq x y z
N MET A 1 10.99 -7.52 -8.16
CA MET A 1 11.15 -8.98 -8.30
C MET A 1 9.99 -9.66 -7.57
N CYS A 2 8.93 -10.11 -8.27
CA CYS A 2 7.81 -10.82 -7.65
C CYS A 2 8.14 -12.31 -7.57
N CYS A 3 8.79 -12.73 -6.48
CA CYS A 3 8.83 -14.14 -6.11
C CYS A 3 7.51 -14.49 -5.44
N LEU A 4 6.57 -15.06 -6.20
CA LEU A 4 5.27 -15.51 -5.70
C LEU A 4 5.40 -16.94 -5.16
N SER A 5 5.84 -17.07 -3.91
CA SER A 5 5.52 -18.26 -3.11
C SER A 5 4.34 -17.92 -2.19
N PRO A 6 3.29 -18.76 -2.14
CA PRO A 6 2.24 -18.58 -1.15
C PRO A 6 2.88 -18.73 0.25
N PRO A 7 2.69 -17.78 1.18
CA PRO A 7 3.18 -17.95 2.53
C PRO A 7 2.47 -19.16 3.16
N GLN A 8 3.21 -19.99 3.88
CA GLN A 8 2.65 -20.96 4.84
C GLN A 8 2.01 -20.17 6.01
N ALA A 9 0.93 -19.47 5.70
CA ALA A 9 0.26 -18.54 6.59
C ALA A 9 -0.90 -19.25 7.29
N ARG A 10 -0.56 -20.14 8.24
CA ARG A 10 -1.56 -20.74 9.13
C ARG A 10 -2.28 -19.61 9.88
N GLY A 11 -3.59 -19.45 9.67
CA GLY A 11 -4.45 -18.52 10.41
C GLY A 11 -4.71 -17.14 9.79
N LEU A 12 -4.32 -16.88 8.55
CA LEU A 12 -4.65 -15.62 7.85
C LEU A 12 -5.97 -15.72 7.08
N ASP A 13 -6.95 -14.89 7.44
CA ASP A 13 -8.22 -14.72 6.72
C ASP A 13 -8.29 -13.34 6.08
N LEU A 14 -8.27 -13.31 4.75
CA LEU A 14 -8.33 -12.12 3.91
C LEU A 14 -9.75 -11.78 3.44
N SER A 15 -10.77 -12.52 3.87
CA SER A 15 -12.18 -12.30 3.49
C SER A 15 -12.68 -10.89 3.83
N ARG A 16 -12.10 -10.26 4.87
CA ARG A 16 -12.44 -8.91 5.31
C ARG A 16 -11.69 -7.80 4.58
N VAL A 17 -10.75 -8.14 3.69
CA VAL A 17 -9.97 -7.16 2.93
C VAL A 17 -10.86 -6.51 1.86
N ARG A 18 -11.15 -5.22 2.04
CA ARG A 18 -11.96 -4.41 1.11
C ARG A 18 -11.13 -3.78 -0.03
N ALA A 19 -9.85 -3.52 0.21
CA ALA A 19 -8.92 -2.96 -0.77
C ALA A 19 -7.51 -3.52 -0.56
N CYS A 20 -6.87 -3.96 -1.64
CA CYS A 20 -5.52 -4.52 -1.71
C CYS A 20 -4.86 -3.93 -2.96
N VAL A 21 -3.85 -3.08 -2.78
CA VAL A 21 -3.19 -2.40 -3.90
C VAL A 21 -1.87 -3.09 -4.19
N LEU A 22 -1.73 -3.66 -5.39
CA LEU A 22 -0.45 -4.16 -5.90
C LEU A 22 0.36 -2.99 -6.47
N VAL A 23 1.45 -2.67 -5.81
CA VAL A 23 2.34 -1.58 -6.23
C VAL A 23 3.51 -2.16 -7.01
N ALA A 24 3.75 -1.64 -8.22
CA ALA A 24 4.87 -2.01 -9.07
C ALA A 24 5.59 -0.76 -9.59
N GLU A 25 6.86 -0.89 -9.98
CA GLU A 25 7.55 0.22 -10.65
C GLU A 25 6.96 0.45 -12.04
N GLU A 26 6.80 -0.63 -12.79
CA GLU A 26 6.24 -0.63 -14.15
C GLU A 26 4.81 -1.14 -14.15
N ARG A 27 4.05 -0.79 -15.20
CA ARG A 27 2.64 -1.21 -15.32
C ARG A 27 2.54 -2.75 -15.30
N PRO A 28 1.93 -3.36 -14.28
CA PRO A 28 1.85 -4.81 -14.21
C PRO A 28 0.97 -5.34 -15.33
N ARG A 29 1.42 -6.42 -16.00
CA ARG A 29 0.60 -7.14 -16.98
C ARG A 29 -0.64 -7.69 -16.28
N MET A 30 -1.79 -7.66 -16.94
CA MET A 30 -3.07 -8.19 -16.40
C MET A 30 -2.95 -9.62 -15.87
N SER A 31 -2.09 -10.45 -16.49
CA SER A 31 -1.81 -11.81 -16.05
C SER A 31 -1.19 -11.90 -14.65
N LEU A 32 -0.40 -10.90 -14.23
CA LEU A 32 0.22 -10.88 -12.89
C LEU A 32 -0.81 -10.63 -11.79
N THR A 33 -1.72 -9.68 -12.00
CA THR A 33 -2.81 -9.40 -11.05
C THR A 33 -3.74 -10.60 -10.89
N HIS A 34 -4.02 -11.31 -12.00
CA HIS A 34 -4.82 -12.53 -11.98
C HIS A 34 -4.10 -13.67 -11.23
N SER A 35 -2.81 -13.89 -11.50
CA SER A 35 -1.99 -14.89 -10.80
C SER A 35 -1.88 -14.61 -9.30
N PHE A 36 -1.71 -13.34 -8.91
CA PHE A 36 -1.72 -12.93 -7.51
C PHE A 36 -3.04 -13.30 -6.84
N SER A 37 -4.17 -12.87 -7.42
CA SER A 37 -5.49 -13.15 -6.84
C SER A 37 -5.75 -14.66 -6.71
N LYS A 38 -5.27 -15.45 -7.67
CA LYS A 38 -5.38 -16.92 -7.62
C LYS A 38 -4.60 -17.54 -6.46
N LEU A 39 -3.41 -17.04 -6.16
CA LEU A 39 -2.57 -17.56 -5.06
C LEU A 39 -3.17 -17.32 -3.68
N PHE A 40 -3.88 -16.21 -3.50
CA PHE A 40 -4.49 -15.82 -2.22
C PHE A 40 -5.99 -16.15 -2.13
N LYS A 41 -6.54 -16.82 -3.15
CA LYS A 41 -7.96 -17.19 -3.21
C LYS A 41 -8.38 -18.03 -2.00
N ASP A 42 -7.56 -19.02 -1.64
CA ASP A 42 -7.87 -19.95 -0.56
C ASP A 42 -7.72 -19.32 0.83
N LEU A 43 -7.09 -18.14 0.92
CA LEU A 43 -7.06 -17.30 2.11
C LEU A 43 -8.24 -16.30 2.15
N GLY A 44 -9.18 -16.37 1.20
CA GLY A 44 -10.37 -15.50 1.17
C GLY A 44 -10.17 -14.15 0.48
N LEU A 45 -9.05 -13.90 -0.21
CA LEU A 45 -8.85 -12.65 -0.92
C LEU A 45 -9.78 -12.55 -2.14
N HIS A 46 -10.69 -11.58 -2.12
CA HIS A 46 -11.60 -11.35 -3.23
C HIS A 46 -10.88 -10.62 -4.39
N PRO A 47 -10.92 -11.11 -5.65
CA PRO A 47 -10.25 -10.45 -6.79
C PRO A 47 -10.66 -8.99 -7.01
N ARG A 48 -11.95 -8.66 -6.82
CA ARG A 48 -12.47 -7.27 -6.81
C ARG A 48 -11.83 -6.35 -5.77
N SER A 49 -11.30 -6.88 -4.68
CA SER A 49 -10.58 -6.10 -3.68
C SER A 49 -9.18 -5.73 -4.16
N VAL A 50 -8.68 -6.32 -5.26
CA VAL A 50 -7.32 -6.10 -5.77
C VAL A 50 -7.31 -5.02 -6.85
N SER A 51 -6.51 -3.98 -6.64
CA SER A 51 -6.21 -2.94 -7.63
C SER A 51 -4.70 -2.85 -7.86
N THR A 52 -4.28 -2.12 -8.90
CA THR A 52 -2.86 -1.92 -9.22
C THR A 52 -2.51 -0.45 -9.18
N ALA A 53 -1.32 -0.16 -8.65
CA ALA A 53 -0.66 1.13 -8.76
C ALA A 53 0.72 0.91 -9.38
N PHE A 54 1.16 1.81 -10.25
CA PHE A 54 2.46 1.72 -10.91
C PHE A 54 3.11 3.09 -11.11
N GLY A 55 4.42 3.12 -11.36
CA GLY A 55 5.21 4.37 -11.43
C GLY A 55 5.80 4.81 -10.10
N CYS A 56 5.65 4.00 -9.04
CA CYS A 56 6.18 4.29 -7.71
C CYS A 56 7.66 3.88 -7.61
N ARG A 57 8.57 4.71 -8.15
CA ARG A 57 10.02 4.49 -8.04
C ARG A 57 10.58 4.75 -6.65
N VAL A 58 9.86 5.51 -5.81
CA VAL A 58 10.49 6.12 -4.64
C VAL A 58 9.62 6.24 -3.40
N ASN A 59 8.60 5.39 -3.20
CA ASN A 59 8.12 5.03 -1.86
C ASN A 59 6.92 4.09 -1.96
N LEU A 60 7.18 2.81 -1.72
CA LEU A 60 6.20 1.72 -1.71
C LEU A 60 5.40 1.80 -0.40
N ALA A 61 4.25 2.47 -0.42
CA ALA A 61 3.27 2.51 0.68
C ALA A 61 3.80 3.07 2.02
N ILE A 62 3.59 4.36 2.24
CA ILE A 62 3.77 4.98 3.56
C ILE A 62 2.50 4.72 4.37
N CYS A 63 2.57 3.79 5.32
CA CYS A 63 1.50 3.60 6.30
C CYS A 63 1.73 4.55 7.46
N LEU A 64 0.78 5.46 7.68
CA LEU A 64 0.76 6.29 8.88
C LEU A 64 -0.10 5.58 9.92
N GLN A 65 0.46 5.35 11.11
CA GLN A 65 -0.34 4.98 12.25
C GLN A 65 -0.99 6.24 12.80
N GLY A 66 -2.25 6.47 12.43
CA GLY A 66 -3.03 7.59 12.95
C GLY A 66 -3.21 7.51 14.46
N THR A 67 -3.38 8.67 15.09
CA THR A 67 -4.02 8.75 16.41
C THR A 67 -5.43 8.19 16.29
N SER A 68 -5.95 7.47 17.29
CA SER A 68 -7.25 6.76 17.26
C SER A 68 -8.51 7.66 17.15
N GLY A 69 -8.39 8.85 16.58
CA GLY A 69 -9.47 9.81 16.37
C GLY A 69 -10.33 9.49 15.14
N PRO A 70 -11.56 10.03 15.09
CA PRO A 70 -12.52 9.78 14.01
C PRO A 70 -12.14 10.44 12.67
N ASP A 71 -11.25 11.43 12.68
CA ASP A 71 -10.89 12.20 11.49
C ASP A 71 -9.57 11.71 10.88
N PRO A 72 -9.53 11.46 9.55
CA PRO A 72 -8.31 11.01 8.89
C PRO A 72 -7.22 12.08 9.03
N THR A 73 -6.11 11.72 9.67
CA THR A 73 -4.99 12.64 9.84
C THR A 73 -4.25 12.78 8.52
N THR A 74 -4.16 14.01 7.99
CA THR A 74 -3.32 14.33 6.83
C THR A 74 -2.01 14.93 7.31
N VAL A 75 -0.89 14.29 6.98
CA VAL A 75 0.45 14.86 7.15
C VAL A 75 1.00 15.27 5.78
N TYR A 76 1.90 16.26 5.76
CA TYR A 76 2.55 16.69 4.53
C TYR A 76 4.01 16.30 4.58
N VAL A 77 4.50 15.66 3.54
CA VAL A 77 5.91 15.26 3.42
C VAL A 77 6.58 15.93 2.23
N ASP A 78 7.89 16.14 2.33
CA ASP A 78 8.70 16.68 1.24
C ASP A 78 8.91 15.63 0.14
N MET A 79 8.41 15.88 -1.08
CA MET A 79 8.58 14.95 -2.22
C MET A 79 10.04 14.75 -2.64
N ARG A 80 10.92 15.75 -2.47
CA ARG A 80 12.34 15.63 -2.87
C ARG A 80 13.08 14.74 -1.88
N ALA A 81 12.84 14.93 -0.58
CA ALA A 81 13.36 14.01 0.43
C ALA A 81 12.86 12.58 0.16
N LEU A 82 11.58 12.45 -0.20
CA LEU A 82 10.96 11.17 -0.52
C LEU A 82 11.62 10.48 -1.72
N ARG A 83 12.06 11.25 -2.73
CA ARG A 83 12.86 10.75 -3.87
C ARG A 83 14.25 10.25 -3.51
N HIS A 84 14.68 10.43 -2.28
CA HIS A 84 15.94 9.93 -1.74
C HIS A 84 15.71 8.98 -0.56
N ASP A 85 14.52 8.36 -0.50
CA ASP A 85 14.10 7.44 0.56
C ASP A 85 14.12 8.06 1.97
N ARG A 86 13.97 9.39 2.06
CA ARG A 86 13.92 10.13 3.33
C ARG A 86 12.52 10.68 3.59
N VAL A 87 12.02 10.47 4.80
CA VAL A 87 10.77 11.08 5.25
C VAL A 87 11.08 12.39 5.97
N ARG A 88 10.58 13.51 5.43
CA ARG A 88 10.65 14.83 6.06
C ARG A 88 9.27 15.45 6.12
N LEU A 89 8.77 15.71 7.33
CA LEU A 89 7.52 16.43 7.53
C LEU A 89 7.70 17.90 7.13
N VAL A 90 6.69 18.45 6.48
CA VAL A 90 6.62 19.86 6.07
C VAL A 90 5.24 20.43 6.39
N GLU A 91 5.11 21.75 6.37
CA GLU A 91 3.83 22.41 6.58
C GLU A 91 2.93 22.31 5.34
N ARG A 92 1.60 22.41 5.55
CA ARG A 92 0.61 22.52 4.46
C ARG A 92 0.96 23.71 3.58
N GLY A 93 1.07 23.48 2.26
CA GLY A 93 1.38 24.53 1.28
C GLY A 93 2.87 24.76 1.04
N SER A 94 3.75 24.01 1.72
CA SER A 94 5.19 24.06 1.43
C SER A 94 5.47 23.65 -0.03
N PRO A 95 6.47 24.27 -0.69
CA PRO A 95 6.89 23.84 -2.03
C PRO A 95 7.22 22.35 -2.05
N HIS A 96 6.65 21.62 -3.00
CA HIS A 96 6.79 20.16 -3.13
C HIS A 96 6.23 19.33 -1.96
N SER A 97 5.30 19.86 -1.19
CA SER A 97 4.56 19.08 -0.20
C SER A 97 3.66 18.05 -0.88
N LEU A 98 3.72 16.80 -0.43
CA LEU A 98 2.78 15.73 -0.77
C LEU A 98 1.89 15.44 0.44
N PRO A 99 0.55 15.61 0.34
CA PRO A 99 -0.35 15.18 1.38
C PRO A 99 -0.39 13.65 1.45
N LEU A 100 -0.23 13.11 2.65
CA LEU A 100 -0.40 11.70 2.96
C LEU A 100 -1.50 11.56 4.00
N MET A 101 -2.48 10.71 3.71
CA MET A 101 -3.54 10.33 4.64
C MET A 101 -3.29 8.91 5.12
N GLU A 102 -3.74 8.60 6.34
CA GLU A 102 -3.63 7.25 6.85
C GLU A 102 -4.31 6.22 5.92
N SER A 103 -3.71 5.05 5.81
CA SER A 103 -4.24 3.93 5.05
C SER A 103 -4.60 2.79 5.99
N GLY A 104 -5.61 3.00 6.84
CA GLY A 104 -6.14 1.98 7.74
C GLY A 104 -5.13 1.39 8.72
N LYS A 105 -5.55 0.38 9.49
CA LYS A 105 -4.68 -0.30 10.46
C LYS A 105 -3.67 -1.20 9.76
N ILE A 106 -2.40 -1.05 10.14
CA ILE A 106 -1.34 -1.99 9.80
C ILE A 106 -1.65 -3.32 10.51
N LEU A 107 -1.73 -4.41 9.76
CA LEU A 107 -1.87 -5.76 10.31
C LEU A 107 -0.53 -6.19 10.92
N ASN A 108 -0.28 -5.78 12.16
CA ASN A 108 0.83 -6.30 12.94
C ASN A 108 0.39 -7.63 13.59
N ARG A 109 1.31 -8.62 13.60
CA ARG A 109 1.11 -9.90 14.29
C ARG A 109 0.95 -9.72 15.79
#